data_AF-A0A2H3BFW3-F1
#
_entry.id   AF-A0A2H3BFW3-F1
#
_cell.length_a   1.000
_cell.length_b   1.000
_cell.length_c   1.000
_cell.angle_alpha   90.00
_cell.angle_beta   90.00
_cell.angle_gamma   90.00
#
_symmetry.space_group_name_H-M   'P 1'
#
loop_
_entity.id
_entity.type
_entity.pdbx_description
1 polymer ?
#
loop_
_entity_poly.entity_id
_entity_poly.type
_entity_poly.pdbx_seq_one_letter_code
_entity_poly.pdbx_strand_id
1 'polypeptide(L)'
;MVEDEPHALLECRANDGLSRRRRHFIQDITAIIPEITDLWSSPCSLIEQLWFLLRVSNIEGLLAKFIHDILAIYNDVPVYVAP
;
A
#
# COMPACT_ATOMS: atom_id res chain seq x y z
N MET A 1 13.41 -7.03 10.52
CA MET A 1 12.69 -5.74 10.35
C MET A 1 11.26 -6.00 10.78
N VAL A 2 10.71 -5.19 11.69
CA VAL A 2 9.27 -5.26 11.97
C VAL A 2 8.57 -4.64 10.76
N GLU A 3 7.67 -5.37 10.10
CA GLU A 3 6.81 -4.77 9.09
C GLU A 3 5.83 -3.85 9.82
N ASP A 4 6.02 -2.53 9.68
CA ASP A 4 5.01 -1.56 10.08
C ASP A 4 3.93 -1.42 8.99
N GLU A 5 2.78 -0.85 9.35
CA GLU A 5 1.64 -0.73 8.44
C GLU A 5 1.98 -0.01 7.11
N PRO A 6 2.81 1.06 7.09
CA PRO A 6 3.28 1.66 5.84
C PRO A 6 4.16 0.73 4.99
N HIS A 7 5.06 -0.05 5.61
CA HIS A 7 5.81 -1.07 4.87
C HIS A 7 4.90 -2.14 4.30
N ALA A 8 3.96 -2.66 5.10
CA ALA A 8 3.00 -3.68 4.67
C ALA A 8 2.20 -3.23 3.44
N LEU A 9 1.75 -1.97 3.44
CA LEU A 9 0.93 -1.39 2.38
C LEU A 9 1.72 -0.99 1.14
N LEU A 10 2.85 -0.31 1.31
CA LEU A 10 3.52 0.40 0.20
C LEU A 10 4.82 -0.26 -0.24
N GLU A 11 5.51 -1.00 0.63
CA GLU A 11 6.81 -1.58 0.30
C GLU A 11 6.82 -3.10 0.17
N CYS A 12 6.03 -3.82 0.98
CA CYS A 12 6.18 -5.25 1.26
C CYS A 12 6.55 -6.08 0.02
N ARG A 13 7.76 -6.64 0.05
CA ARG A 13 8.34 -7.49 -0.99
C ARG A 13 8.46 -8.96 -0.55
N ALA A 14 8.21 -9.23 0.73
CA ALA A 14 8.36 -10.57 1.31
C ALA A 14 7.24 -11.54 0.88
N ASN A 15 6.15 -11.02 0.31
CA ASN A 15 5.01 -11.80 -0.17
C ASN A 15 4.71 -11.45 -1.64
N ASP A 16 4.76 -12.46 -2.52
CA ASP A 16 4.50 -12.30 -3.96
C ASP A 16 3.06 -11.87 -4.26
N GLY A 17 2.11 -12.31 -3.44
CA GLY A 17 0.70 -11.90 -3.53
C GLY A 17 0.53 -10.41 -3.23
N LEU A 18 1.15 -9.93 -2.16
CA LEU A 18 1.16 -8.49 -1.81
C LEU A 18 1.86 -7.67 -2.89
N SER A 19 3.00 -8.15 -3.39
CA SER A 19 3.74 -7.49 -4.47
C SER A 19 2.93 -7.35 -5.76
N ARG A 20 2.13 -8.37 -6.13
CA ARG A 20 1.25 -8.32 -7.30
C ARG A 20 0.08 -7.37 -7.08
N ARG A 21 -0.59 -7.43 -5.93
CA ARG A 21 -1.71 -6.53 -5.59
C ARG A 21 -1.28 -5.07 -5.58
N ARG A 22 -0.12 -4.76 -4.98
CA ARG A 22 0.45 -3.40 -5.00
C ARG A 22 0.68 -2.90 -6.42
N ARG A 23 1.25 -3.73 -7.31
CA ARG A 23 1.42 -3.34 -8.72
C ARG A 23 0.09 -2.99 -9.39
N HIS A 24 -0.94 -3.80 -9.18
CA HIS A 24 -2.27 -3.51 -9.74
C HIS A 24 -2.84 -2.22 -9.14
N PHE A 25 -2.75 -2.03 -7.83
CA PHE A 25 -3.18 -0.79 -7.18
C PHE A 25 -2.49 0.44 -7.76
N ILE A 26 -1.15 0.39 -7.92
CA ILE A 26 -0.37 1.48 -8.53
C ILE A 26 -0.83 1.73 -9.98
N GLN A 27 -1.03 0.68 -10.78
CA GLN A 27 -1.53 0.81 -12.15
C GLN A 27 -2.92 1.47 -12.19
N ASP A 28 -3.83 1.05 -11.32
CA ASP A 28 -5.20 1.59 -11.24
C ASP A 28 -5.19 3.07 -10.87
N ILE A 29 -4.40 3.48 -9.87
CA ILE A 29 -4.35 4.90 -9.46
C ILE A 29 -3.58 5.77 -10.46
N THR A 30 -2.55 5.24 -11.12
CA THR A 30 -1.85 5.94 -12.21
C THR A 30 -2.75 6.13 -13.43
N ALA A 31 -3.69 5.22 -13.71
CA ALA A 31 -4.65 5.40 -14.78
C ALA A 31 -5.64 6.55 -14.51
N ILE A 32 -5.92 6.86 -13.24
CA ILE A 32 -6.80 7.96 -12.83
C ILE A 32 -6.03 9.28 -12.70
N ILE A 33 -4.81 9.22 -12.14
CA ILE A 33 -3.96 10.38 -11.86
C ILE A 33 -2.55 10.05 -12.35
N PRO A 34 -2.24 10.30 -13.63
CA PRO A 34 -0.93 9.99 -14.21
C PRO A 34 0.23 10.63 -13.43
N GLU A 35 0.04 11.84 -12.91
CA GLU A 35 1.04 12.60 -12.14
C GLU A 35 1.42 11.91 -10.82
N ILE A 36 0.64 10.94 -10.35
CA ILE A 36 0.95 10.17 -9.14
C ILE A 36 2.21 9.32 -9.30
N THR A 37 2.70 9.10 -10.53
CA THR A 37 3.96 8.39 -10.75
C THR A 37 5.16 9.06 -10.08
N ASP A 38 5.11 10.38 -9.94
CA ASP A 38 6.17 11.16 -9.32
C ASP A 38 6.27 10.87 -7.82
N LEU A 39 5.16 10.46 -7.19
CA LEU A 39 5.12 10.04 -5.79
C LEU A 39 6.07 8.87 -5.51
N TRP A 40 6.15 7.91 -6.45
CA TRP A 40 6.97 6.70 -6.28
C TRP A 40 8.46 6.94 -6.46
N SER A 41 8.83 8.02 -7.14
CA SER A 41 10.22 8.44 -7.34
C SER A 41 10.62 9.57 -6.38
N SER A 42 9.68 10.06 -5.57
CA SER A 42 9.88 11.14 -4.62
C SER A 42 10.77 10.70 -3.44
N PRO A 43 11.56 11.61 -2.86
CA PRO A 43 12.28 11.37 -1.60
C PRO A 43 11.35 11.26 -0.38
N CYS A 44 10.03 11.37 -0.53
CA CYS A 44 9.06 11.19 0.55
C CYS A 44 9.16 9.81 1.19
N SER A 45 9.09 9.77 2.52
CA SER A 45 8.96 8.55 3.31
C SER A 45 7.65 7.81 3.01
N LEU A 46 7.59 6.51 3.32
CA LEU A 46 6.36 5.70 3.12
C LEU A 46 5.15 6.28 3.87
N ILE A 47 5.36 6.86 5.05
CA ILE A 47 4.29 7.52 5.82
C ILE A 47 3.76 8.75 5.08
N GLU A 48 4.65 9.59 4.56
CA GLU A 48 4.26 10.78 3.79
C GLU A 48 3.53 10.39 2.50
N GLN A 49 3.99 9.33 1.83
CA GLN A 49 3.31 8.79 0.64
C GLN A 49 1.90 8.27 1.00
N LEU A 50 1.75 7.54 2.11
CA LEU A 50 0.45 7.06 2.57
C LEU A 50 -0.49 8.23 2.91
N TRP A 51 0.01 9.25 3.61
CA TRP A 51 -0.76 10.46 3.91
C TRP A 51 -1.18 11.22 2.67
N PHE A 52 -0.33 11.27 1.64
CA PHE A 52 -0.70 11.83 0.35
C PHE A 52 -1.86 11.06 -0.25
N LEU A 53 -1.75 9.73 -0.37
CA LEU A 53 -2.80 8.87 -0.94
C LEU A 53 -4.15 9.02 -0.21
N LEU A 54 -4.12 9.10 1.12
CA LEU A 54 -5.32 9.29 1.96
C LEU A 54 -6.04 10.62 1.72
N ARG A 55 -5.37 11.63 1.14
CA ARG A 55 -5.95 12.95 0.84
C ARG A 55 -6.50 13.06 -0.58
N VAL A 56 -6.26 12.07 -1.44
CA VAL A 56 -6.69 12.09 -2.83
C VAL A 56 -8.07 11.47 -2.97
N SER A 57 -9.11 12.31 -3.01
CA SER A 57 -10.52 11.88 -3.07
C SER A 57 -10.85 10.99 -4.28
N ASN A 58 -10.19 11.21 -5.41
CA ASN A 58 -10.48 10.48 -6.66
C ASN A 58 -10.10 8.99 -6.60
N ILE A 59 -9.25 8.59 -5.64
CA ILE A 59 -8.80 7.20 -5.49
C ILE A 59 -9.25 6.58 -4.16
N GLU A 60 -10.07 7.28 -3.36
CA GLU A 60 -10.46 6.85 -2.01
C GLU A 60 -11.01 5.43 -1.98
N GLY A 61 -11.94 5.10 -2.89
CA GLY A 61 -12.52 3.76 -2.98
C GLY A 61 -11.51 2.67 -3.35
N LEU A 62 -10.55 2.98 -4.23
CA LEU A 62 -9.47 2.06 -4.60
C LEU A 62 -8.51 1.84 -3.43
N LEU A 63 -8.15 2.92 -2.73
CA LEU A 63 -7.28 2.88 -1.56
C LEU A 63 -7.93 2.07 -0.42
N ALA A 64 -9.22 2.30 -0.14
CA ALA A 64 -9.95 1.55 0.88
C ALA A 64 -10.00 0.04 0.56
N LYS A 65 -10.31 -0.30 -0.70
CA LYS A 65 -10.30 -1.70 -1.16
C LYS A 65 -8.91 -2.33 -1.04
N PHE A 66 -7.87 -1.60 -1.43
CA PHE A 66 -6.49 -2.06 -1.33
C PHE A 66 -6.08 -2.34 0.12
N ILE A 67 -6.33 -1.39 1.03
CA ILE A 67 -6.04 -1.55 2.47
C ILE A 67 -6.78 -2.76 3.03
N HIS A 68 -8.07 -2.90 2.72
CA HIS A 68 -8.86 -4.05 3.16
C HIS A 68 -8.27 -5.39 2.67
N ASP A 69 -7.89 -5.47 1.39
CA ASP A 69 -7.28 -6.67 0.81
C ASP A 69 -5.95 -7.04 1.47
N ILE A 70 -5.13 -6.05 1.82
CA ILE A 70 -3.85 -6.27 2.51
C ILE A 70 -4.11 -6.75 3.94
N LEU A 71 -4.99 -6.08 4.69
CA LEU A 71 -5.35 -6.46 6.06
C LEU A 71 -5.95 -7.87 6.15
N ALA A 72 -6.75 -8.27 5.16
CA ALA A 72 -7.29 -9.62 5.06
C ALA A 72 -6.16 -10.68 4.99
N ILE A 73 -5.10 -10.41 4.22
CA ILE A 73 -3.95 -11.31 4.11
C ILE A 73 -3.21 -11.42 5.45
N TYR A 74 -3.02 -10.31 6.17
CA TYR A 74 -2.39 -10.36 7.48
C TYR A 74 -3.26 -11.03 8.55
N ASN A 75 -4.58 -10.89 8.48
CA ASN A 75 -5.49 -11.60 9.39
C ASN A 75 -5.44 -13.13 9.19
N ASP A 76 -5.13 -13.60 7.99
CA ASP A 76 -4.97 -15.02 7.70
C ASP A 76 -3.57 -15.56 8.09
N VAL A 77 -2.62 -14.68 8.43
CA VAL A 77 -1.28 -15.07 8.91
C VAL A 77 -1.29 -15.06 10.45
N PRO A 78 -0.88 -16.16 11.12
CA PRO A 78 -0.79 -16.15 12.57
C PRO A 78 0.17 -15.05 13.04
N VAL A 79 -0.35 -14.06 13.76
CA VAL A 79 0.44 -12.99 14.36
C VAL A 79 1.43 -13.62 15.33
N TYR A 80 2.72 -13.37 15.12
CA TYR A 80 3.74 -13.73 16.10
C TYR A 80 3.51 -12.90 17.36
N VAL A 81 3.02 -13.55 18.43
CA VAL A 81 2.96 -12.98 19.77
C VAL A 81 4.25 -13.41 20.47
N ALA A 82 5.13 -12.45 20.75
CA ALA A 82 6.32 -12.73 21.56
C ALA A 82 5.87 -13.28 22.94
N PRO A 83 6.55 -14.32 23.47
CA PRO A 83 6.20 -14.93 24.75
C PRO A 83 6.33 -13.97 25.94
#